data_AF-A0A961JPD4-F1
#
_entry.id   AF-A0A961JPD4-F1
#
_cell.length_a   1.000
_cell.length_b   1.000
_cell.length_c   1.000
_cell.angle_alpha   90.00
_cell.angle_beta   90.00
_cell.angle_gamma   90.00
#
_symmetry.space_group_name_H-M   'P 1'
#
loop_
_entity.id
_entity.type
_entity.pdbx_description
1 polymer ?
#
loop_
_entity_poly.entity_id
_entity_poly.type
_entity_poly.pdbx_seq_one_letter_code
_entity_poly.pdbx_strand_id
1 'polypeptide(L)' 'SAEKRYVTPDNDWGAYIPRLEVVEVPGDHDSMVLVPNVGVLGAALRARIDTALAAPGETVQWERARAAE' A
#
# COMPACT_ATOMS: atom_id res chain seq x y z
N SER A 1 -4.51 13.85 -26.82
CA SER A 1 -5.73 13.05 -26.67
C SER A 1 -5.93 12.78 -25.19
N ALA A 2 -7.02 13.26 -24.59
CA ALA A 2 -7.37 12.94 -23.21
C ALA A 2 -8.33 11.74 -23.25
N GLU A 3 -7.77 10.53 -23.26
CA GLU A 3 -8.55 9.31 -23.06
C GLU A 3 -9.30 9.40 -21.74
N LYS A 4 -10.57 8.97 -21.71
CA LYS A 4 -11.36 8.94 -20.49
C LYS A 4 -10.77 7.89 -19.56
N ARG A 5 -10.10 8.32 -18.49
CA ARG A 5 -9.63 7.41 -17.44
C ARG A 5 -10.82 7.05 -16.56
N TYR A 6 -11.28 5.80 -16.64
CA TYR A 6 -12.19 5.27 -15.65
C TYR A 6 -11.43 5.14 -14.33
N VAL A 7 -11.93 5.79 -13.28
CA VAL A 7 -11.38 5.71 -11.93
C VAL A 7 -12.39 4.92 -11.11
N THR A 8 -12.02 3.70 -10.76
CA THR A 8 -12.74 2.90 -9.78
C THR A 8 -12.13 3.13 -8.40
N PRO A 9 -12.90 2.99 -7.29
CA PRO A 9 -12.40 3.29 -5.95
C PRO A 9 -11.13 2.52 -5.56
N ASP A 10 -10.89 1.35 -6.19
CA ASP A 10 -9.77 0.47 -5.93
C ASP A 10 -8.82 0.32 -7.13
N ASN A 11 -8.95 1.16 -8.16
CA ASN A 11 -8.21 1.09 -9.41
C ASN A 11 -8.22 -0.32 -10.04
N ASP A 12 -9.37 -1.02 -9.95
CA ASP A 12 -9.62 -2.35 -10.49
C ASP A 12 -8.76 -3.47 -9.88
N TRP A 13 -8.07 -3.20 -8.77
CA TRP A 13 -7.22 -4.20 -8.10
C TRP A 13 -8.01 -5.21 -7.28
N GLY A 14 -9.25 -4.92 -6.89
CA GLY A 14 -10.06 -5.79 -6.03
C GLY A 14 -10.31 -7.18 -6.62
N ALA A 15 -10.28 -7.33 -7.94
CA ALA A 15 -10.39 -8.63 -8.60
C ALA A 15 -9.18 -9.56 -8.34
N TYR A 16 -8.02 -8.99 -8.04
CA TYR A 16 -6.76 -9.72 -7.85
C TYR A 16 -6.34 -9.83 -6.38
N ILE A 17 -6.80 -8.91 -5.54
CA ILE A 17 -6.38 -8.78 -4.14
C ILE A 17 -7.60 -8.94 -3.23
N PRO A 18 -7.90 -10.17 -2.75
CA PRO A 18 -9.14 -10.45 -2.00
C PRO A 18 -9.21 -9.77 -0.62
N ARG A 19 -8.08 -9.23 -0.13
CA ARG A 19 -7.98 -8.48 1.13
C ARG A 19 -7.42 -7.09 0.87
N LEU A 20 -7.90 -6.42 -0.17
CA LEU A 20 -7.50 -5.08 -0.53
C LEU A 20 -8.14 -4.05 0.42
N GLU A 21 -7.32 -3.10 0.84
CA GLU A 21 -7.78 -1.91 1.56
C GLU A 21 -7.21 -0.68 0.84
N VAL A 22 -8.09 0.29 0.55
CA VAL A 22 -7.70 1.57 -0.05
C VAL A 22 -7.72 2.64 1.02
N VAL A 23 -6.62 3.39 1.13
CA VAL A 23 -6.48 4.50 2.08
C VAL A 23 -6.12 5.74 1.29
N GLU A 24 -6.99 6.74 1.32
CA GLU A 24 -6.71 8.04 0.72
C GLU A 24 -5.77 8.84 1.63
N VAL A 25 -4.78 9.50 1.03
CA VAL A 25 -3.81 10.34 1.72
C VAL A 25 -3.69 11.70 1.04
N PRO A 26 -3.30 12.77 1.75
CA PRO A 26 -3.12 14.09 1.15
C PRO A 26 -2.04 14.11 0.07
N GLY A 27 -2.19 15.03 -0.88
CA GLY A 27 -1.27 15.20 -2.01
C GLY A 27 -1.74 14.51 -3.28
N ASP A 28 -0.98 14.73 -4.35
CA ASP A 28 -1.09 14.02 -5.63
C ASP A 28 0.06 13.00 -5.75
N HIS A 29 0.24 12.44 -6.96
CA HIS A 29 1.28 11.43 -7.21
C HIS A 29 2.69 11.85 -6.75
N ASP A 30 3.02 13.13 -6.92
CA ASP A 30 4.37 13.65 -6.63
C ASP A 30 4.46 14.12 -5.18
N SER A 31 3.43 14.83 -4.71
CA SER A 31 3.46 15.48 -3.39
C SER A 31 3.02 14.57 -2.25
N MET A 32 2.36 13.43 -2.51
CA MET A 32 1.93 12.50 -1.44
C MET A 32 3.10 11.86 -0.67
N VAL A 33 4.28 11.79 -1.29
CA VAL A 33 5.50 11.22 -0.70
C VAL A 33 6.43 12.26 -0.07
N LEU A 34 6.04 13.54 -0.08
CA LEU A 34 6.83 14.64 0.45
C LEU A 34 6.24 15.17 1.77
N VAL A 35 7.06 15.87 2.56
CA VAL A 35 6.59 16.56 3.76
C VAL A 35 5.67 17.72 3.36
N PRO A 36 4.50 17.90 4.02
CA PRO A 36 4.03 17.18 5.21
C PRO A 36 3.21 15.91 4.94
N ASN A 37 2.77 15.68 3.70
CA ASN A 37 1.81 14.65 3.32
C ASN A 37 2.27 13.22 3.65
N VAL A 38 3.57 12.93 3.50
CA VAL A 38 4.16 11.62 3.76
C VAL A 38 3.94 11.12 5.20
N GLY A 39 3.73 12.04 6.15
CA GLY A 39 3.43 11.69 7.53
C GLY A 39 2.13 10.90 7.68
N VAL A 40 1.11 11.23 6.87
CA VAL A 40 -0.19 10.54 6.89
C VAL A 40 -0.06 9.13 6.32
N LEU A 41 0.65 8.97 5.20
CA LEU A 41 0.96 7.66 4.62
C LEU A 41 1.73 6.78 5.61
N GLY A 42 2.77 7.34 6.25
CA GLY A 42 3.57 6.63 7.24
C GLY A 42 2.75 6.17 8.46
N ALA A 43 1.87 7.03 8.97
CA ALA A 43 0.99 6.67 10.09
C ALA A 43 0.00 5.55 9.73
N ALA A 44 -0.58 5.60 8.52
CA ALA A 44 -1.50 4.58 8.03
C ALA A 44 -0.80 3.21 7.88
N LEU A 45 0.42 3.19 7.34
CA LEU A 45 1.22 1.97 7.21
C LEU A 45 1.59 1.39 8.57
N ARG A 46 2.04 2.24 9.50
CA ARG A 46 2.42 1.81 10.85
C ARG A 46 1.27 1.09 11.56
N ALA A 47 0.07 1.65 11.56
CA ALA A 47 -1.10 1.04 12.21
C ALA A 47 -1.42 -0.37 11.66
N ARG A 48 -1.25 -0.58 10.35
CA ARG A 48 -1.50 -1.88 9.68
C ARG A 48 -0.42 -2.90 9.98
N ILE A 49 0.85 -2.47 9.98
CA ILE A 49 1.98 -3.32 10.36
C ILE A 49 1.83 -3.74 11.83
N ASP A 50 1.52 -2.80 12.72
CA ASP A 50 1.34 -3.10 14.15
C ASP A 50 0.18 -4.10 14.36
N THR A 51 -0.94 -3.93 13.65
CA THR A 51 -2.07 -4.86 13.68
C THR A 51 -1.67 -6.25 13.17
N ALA A 52 -0.94 -6.33 12.06
CA ALA A 52 -0.49 -7.59 11.49
C ALA A 52 0.52 -8.33 12.39
N LEU A 53 1.39 -7.59 13.08
CA LEU A 53 2.36 -8.15 14.03
C LEU A 53 1.71 -8.62 15.34
N ALA A 54 0.59 -8.00 15.74
CA ALA A 54 -0.16 -8.40 16.93
C ALA A 54 -1.04 -9.65 16.70
N ALA A 55 -1.41 -9.92 15.44
CA ALA A 55 -2.15 -11.14 15.11
C ALA A 55 -1.24 -12.38 15.29
N PRO A 56 -1.75 -13.49 15.88
CA PRO A 56 -1.01 -14.75 15.93
C PRO A 56 -0.91 -15.32 14.50
N GLY A 57 0.10 -14.90 13.76
CA GLY A 57 0.44 -15.37 12.43
C GLY A 57 1.57 -16.39 12.46
N GLU A 58 1.61 -17.26 11.45
CA GLU A 58 2.75 -18.11 11.18
C GLU A 58 3.91 -17.24 10.67
N THR A 59 5.08 -17.32 11.33
CA THR A 59 6.29 -16.66 10.84
C THR A 59 6.76 -17.38 9.58
N VAL A 60 6.44 -16.83 8.41
CA VAL A 60 6.96 -17.32 7.14
C VAL A 60 8.44 -16.98 7.03
N GLN A 61 9.30 -18.00 7.06
CA GLN A 61 10.73 -17.86 6.76
C GLN A 61 10.91 -17.84 5.24
N TRP A 62 11.29 -16.70 4.67
CA TRP A 62 11.14 -16.47 3.24
C TRP A 62 12.12 -17.16 2.26
N GLU A 63 13.08 -17.98 2.68
CA GLU A 63 14.26 -18.34 1.85
C GLU A 63 14.98 -17.08 1.30
N ARG A 64 16.23 -16.87 1.72
CA ARG A 64 17.02 -15.76 1.19
C ARG A 64 17.29 -15.97 -0.29
N ALA A 65 16.53 -15.32 -1.16
CA ALA A 65 16.86 -15.23 -2.57
C ALA A 65 18.24 -14.58 -2.69
N ARG A 66 19.22 -15.32 -3.24
CA ARG A 66 20.49 -14.71 -3.63
C ARG A 66 20.19 -13.73 -4.75
N ALA A 67 20.63 -12.48 -4.60
CA ALA A 67 20.65 -11.55 -5.72
C ALA A 67 21.44 -12.20 -6.86
N ALA A 68 20.87 -12.18 -8.07
CA ALA A 68 21.61 -12.55 -9.26
C ALA A 68 22.70 -11.48 -9.48
N GLU A 69 23.95 -11.93 -9.54
CA GLU A 69 25.10 -11.16 -10.02
C GLU A 69 25.07 -11.09 -11.56
#